data_AF-A0A652K3Q0-F1
#
_entry.id   AF-A0A652K3Q0-F1
#
_cell.length_a   1.000
_cell.length_b   1.000
_cell.length_c   1.000
_cell.angle_alpha   90.00
_cell.angle_beta   90.00
_cell.angle_gamma   90.00
#
_symmetry.space_group_name_H-M   'P 1'
#
loop_
_entity.id
_entity.type
_entity.pdbx_description
1 polymer ?
#
loop_
_entity_poly.entity_id
_entity_poly.type
_entity_poly.pdbx_seq_one_letter_code
_entity_poly.pdbx_strand_id
1 'polypeptide(L)' 'MRSYNPDLTPPWKKSAPVPEVPADRDLVVEEVTTGFCGAVIRCEAGTVTLEDRFGKHRVFPLDPRGFLLEGRVVTLVRP' A
#
# COMPACT_ATOMS: atom_id res chain seq x y z
N MET A 1 -41.71 8.80 0.60
CA MET A 1 -40.85 7.92 -0.23
C MET A 1 -39.68 7.50 0.64
N ARG A 2 -39.62 6.23 1.09
CA ARG A 2 -38.51 5.75 1.94
C ARG A 2 -37.32 5.45 1.04
N SER A 3 -36.23 6.18 1.20
CA SER A 3 -34.97 5.91 0.50
C SER A 3 -34.41 4.57 0.97
N TYR A 4 -34.27 3.64 0.04
CA TYR A 4 -33.63 2.35 0.28
C TYR A 4 -32.12 2.54 0.09
N ASN A 5 -31.34 2.38 1.16
CA ASN A 5 -29.88 2.30 1.05
C ASN A 5 -29.50 0.82 0.86
N PRO A 6 -28.92 0.43 -0.29
CA PRO A 6 -28.60 -0.97 -0.58
C PRO A 6 -27.36 -1.48 0.15
N ASP A 7 -26.60 -0.62 0.85
CA ASP A 7 -25.44 -1.04 1.65
C ASP A 7 -25.90 -1.61 2.99
N LEU A 8 -26.02 -2.95 3.03
CA LEU A 8 -26.34 -3.75 4.21
C LEU A 8 -25.12 -4.06 5.09
N THR A 9 -23.96 -3.46 4.81
CA THR A 9 -22.75 -3.71 5.59
C THR A 9 -22.90 -3.07 6.97
N PRO A 10 -22.95 -3.86 8.06
CA PRO A 10 -23.08 -3.29 9.38
C PRO A 10 -21.84 -2.42 9.70
N PRO A 11 -22.00 -1.29 10.40
CA PRO A 11 -20.92 -0.32 10.60
C PRO A 11 -19.69 -0.90 11.30
N TRP A 12 -19.86 -1.92 12.15
CA TRP A 12 -18.77 -2.62 12.83
C TRP A 12 -17.94 -3.55 11.92
N LYS A 13 -18.39 -3.80 10.67
CA LYS A 13 -17.61 -4.51 9.64
C LYS A 13 -16.85 -3.58 8.69
N LYS A 14 -16.99 -2.26 8.82
CA LYS A 14 -16.28 -1.31 7.94
C LYS A 14 -14.82 -1.22 8.38
N SER A 15 -13.91 -1.78 7.59
CA SER A 15 -12.47 -1.57 7.78
C SER A 15 -12.16 -0.08 7.69
N ALA A 16 -11.48 0.47 8.71
CA ALA A 16 -11.05 1.85 8.67
C ALA A 16 -10.10 2.09 7.48
N PRO A 17 -10.21 3.25 6.81
CA PRO A 17 -9.26 3.63 5.76
C PRO A 17 -7.84 3.70 6.34
N VAL A 18 -6.85 3.27 5.56
CA VAL A 18 -5.43 3.43 5.88
C VAL A 18 -4.88 4.66 5.16
N PRO A 19 -3.81 5.29 5.66
CA PRO A 19 -3.15 6.38 4.95
C PRO A 19 -2.72 5.93 3.55
N GLU A 20 -3.00 6.80 2.57
CA GLU A 20 -2.39 6.72 1.25
C GLU A 20 -1.08 7.51 1.27
N VAL A 21 -0.01 6.91 0.78
CA VAL A 21 1.32 7.52 0.73
C VAL A 21 1.82 7.46 -0.71
N PRO A 22 2.26 8.58 -1.30
CA PRO A 22 2.93 8.58 -2.60
C PRO A 22 4.14 7.64 -2.58
N ALA A 23 4.28 6.80 -3.61
CA ALA A 23 5.48 5.97 -3.81
C ALA A 23 6.65 6.84 -4.34
N ASP A 24 7.02 7.85 -3.55
CA ASP A 24 8.13 8.74 -3.85
C ASP A 24 9.46 7.99 -3.83
N ARG A 25 10.38 8.40 -4.70
CA ARG A 25 11.71 7.82 -4.75
C ARG A 25 12.42 7.96 -3.40
N ASP A 26 13.18 6.94 -3.04
CA ASP A 26 13.90 6.81 -1.77
C ASP A 26 13.01 6.60 -0.52
N LEU A 27 11.68 6.54 -0.66
CA LEU A 27 10.78 6.12 0.41
C LEU A 27 11.05 4.66 0.78
N VAL A 28 11.30 4.38 2.07
CA VAL A 28 11.54 3.02 2.55
C VAL A 28 10.26 2.42 3.10
N VAL A 29 9.87 1.27 2.55
CA VAL A 29 8.67 0.52 2.96
C VAL A 29 8.97 -0.97 3.06
N GLU A 30 8.09 -1.69 3.74
CA GLU A 30 8.08 -3.15 3.79
C GLU A 30 6.81 -3.68 3.11
N GLU A 31 6.92 -4.67 2.22
CA GLU A 31 5.74 -5.33 1.65
C GLU A 31 5.19 -6.38 2.62
N VAL A 32 3.87 -6.32 2.89
CA VAL A 32 3.23 -7.02 4.02
C VAL A 32 3.23 -8.54 3.92
N THR A 33 3.19 -9.09 2.71
CA THR A 33 3.06 -10.54 2.49
C THR A 33 4.41 -11.23 2.60
N THR A 34 5.47 -10.60 2.08
CA THR A 34 6.80 -11.20 1.96
C THR A 34 7.82 -10.64 2.93
N GLY A 35 7.49 -9.58 3.66
CA GLY A 35 8.39 -8.91 4.61
C GLY A 35 9.60 -8.25 3.94
N PHE A 36 9.49 -7.92 2.65
CA PHE A 36 10.60 -7.34 1.91
C PHE A 36 10.69 -5.84 2.17
N CYS A 37 11.75 -5.41 2.83
CA CYS A 37 12.03 -4.03 3.13
C CYS A 37 13.02 -3.43 2.13
N GLY A 38 12.67 -2.28 1.54
CA GLY A 38 13.51 -1.59 0.58
C GLY A 38 13.03 -0.18 0.24
N ALA A 39 13.91 0.57 -0.43
CA ALA A 39 13.62 1.92 -0.91
C ALA A 39 12.94 1.87 -2.28
N VAL A 40 11.95 2.74 -2.51
CA VAL A 40 11.33 2.93 -3.81
C VAL A 40 12.36 3.48 -4.79
N ILE A 41 12.64 2.73 -5.85
CA ILE A 41 13.53 3.17 -6.93
C ILE A 41 12.79 3.46 -8.24
N ARG A 42 11.56 2.94 -8.39
CA ARG A 42 10.72 3.07 -9.59
C ARG A 42 9.25 2.82 -9.25
N CYS A 43 8.34 3.59 -9.83
CA CYS A 43 6.89 3.36 -9.74
C CYS A 43 6.27 3.43 -11.15
N GLU A 44 5.64 2.35 -11.60
CA GLU A 44 5.14 2.22 -12.97
C GLU A 44 3.90 1.35 -13.07
N ALA A 45 2.95 1.74 -13.91
CA ALA A 45 1.84 0.90 -14.35
C ALA A 45 1.06 0.17 -13.23
N GLY A 46 1.04 0.70 -11.99
CA GLY A 46 0.39 0.06 -10.84
C GLY A 46 1.30 -0.84 -10.01
N THR A 47 2.61 -0.74 -10.19
CA THR A 47 3.64 -1.47 -9.45
C THR A 47 4.71 -0.52 -8.91
N VAL A 48 5.40 -0.96 -7.88
CA VAL A 48 6.57 -0.29 -7.31
C VAL A 48 7.75 -1.26 -7.28
N THR A 49 8.94 -0.78 -7.63
CA THR A 49 10.18 -1.52 -7.50
C THR A 49 10.90 -1.04 -6.25
N LEU A 50 11.21 -1.99 -5.35
CA LEU A 50 11.95 -1.75 -4.13
C LEU A 50 13.37 -2.31 -4.25
N GLU A 51 14.35 -1.57 -3.75
CA GLU A 51 15.74 -1.99 -3.58
C GLU A 51 16.06 -2.18 -2.09
N ASP A 52 16.55 -3.36 -1.69
CA ASP A 52 17.02 -3.58 -0.32
C ASP A 52 18.46 -3.09 -0.12
N ARG A 53 18.93 -3.12 1.14
CA ARG A 53 20.29 -2.68 1.53
C ARG A 53 21.43 -3.47 0.88
N PHE A 54 21.15 -4.61 0.26
CA PHE A 54 22.12 -5.45 -0.44
C PHE A 54 22.04 -5.28 -1.96
N GLY A 55 21.23 -4.33 -2.45
CA GLY A 55 21.03 -4.05 -3.86
C GLY A 55 20.07 -5.01 -4.57
N LYS A 56 19.31 -5.83 -3.83
CA LYS A 56 18.32 -6.73 -4.44
C LYS A 56 17.07 -5.95 -4.83
N HIS A 57 16.60 -6.16 -6.06
CA HIS A 57 15.39 -5.53 -6.58
C HIS A 57 14.21 -6.50 -6.61
N ARG A 58 13.04 -6.02 -6.20
CA ARG A 58 11.77 -6.75 -6.34
C ARG A 58 10.65 -5.80 -6.71
N VAL A 59 9.72 -6.30 -7.53
CA VAL A 59 8.55 -5.57 -8.00
C VAL A 59 7.33 -6.06 -7.24
N PHE A 60 6.50 -5.12 -6.78
CA PHE A 60 5.27 -5.39 -6.05
C PHE A 60 4.11 -4.59 -6.64
N PRO A 61 2.89 -5.14 -6.63
CA PRO A 61 1.70 -4.36 -7.01
C PRO A 61 1.42 -3.26 -5.97
N LEU A 62 0.84 -2.15 -6.42
CA LEU A 62 0.29 -1.08 -5.56
C LEU A 62 -1.06 -1.49 -4.99
N ASP A 63 -1.13 -2.68 -4.40
CA ASP A 63 -2.37 -3.20 -3.82
C ASP A 63 -2.74 -2.41 -2.56
N PRO A 64 -4.04 -2.16 -2.32
CA PRO A 64 -4.50 -1.53 -1.10
C PRO A 64 -3.96 -2.25 0.14
N ARG A 65 -3.41 -1.49 1.10
CA ARG A 65 -2.85 -2.01 2.36
C ARG A 65 -1.65 -2.96 2.17
N GLY A 66 -0.99 -2.91 1.01
CA GLY A 66 0.11 -3.80 0.66
C GLY A 66 1.45 -3.51 1.34
N PHE A 67 1.58 -2.38 2.04
CA PHE A 67 2.87 -1.94 2.56
C PHE A 67 2.82 -1.48 4.01
N LEU A 68 3.97 -1.51 4.68
CA LEU A 68 4.23 -0.89 5.96
C LEU A 68 5.18 0.30 5.75
N LEU A 69 4.81 1.45 6.28
CA LEU A 69 5.69 2.60 6.46
C LEU A 69 5.90 2.79 7.97
N GLU A 70 7.15 2.69 8.43
CA GLU A 70 7.49 2.76 9.86
C GLU A 70 6.68 1.74 10.70
N GLY A 71 6.44 0.54 10.16
CA GLY A 71 5.66 -0.52 10.80
C GLY A 71 4.13 -0.29 10.78
N ARG A 72 3.64 0.76 10.12
CA ARG A 72 2.19 1.04 10.00
C ARG A 72 1.70 0.71 8.60
N VAL A 73 0.56 0.02 8.54
CA VAL A 73 -0.09 -0.33 7.27
C VAL A 73 -0.48 0.92 6.49
N VAL A 74 -0.04 1.00 5.25
CA VAL A 74 -0.33 2.06 4.29
C VAL A 74 -0.73 1.47 2.93
N THR A 75 -1.40 2.27 2.12
CA THR A 75 -1.55 2.00 0.68
C THR A 75 -0.59 2.91 -0.06
N LEU A 76 0.32 2.34 -0.85
CA LEU A 76 1.12 3.14 -1.75
C LEU A 76 0.30 3.55 -2.97
N VAL A 77 0.36 4.83 -3.32
CA VAL A 77 -0.26 5.38 -4.53
C VAL A 77 0.82 5.89 -5.48
N ARG A 78 0.47 6.08 -6.75
CA ARG A 78 1.40 6.72 -7.68
C ARG A 78 1.72 8.13 -7.18
N PRO A 79 3.00 8.56 -7.25
CA PRO A 79 3.38 9.92 -6.91
C PRO A 79 2.77 10.97 -7.85
#